data_AF-A0A180EJ40-F1
#
_entry.id   AF-A0A180EJ40-F1
#
_cell.length_a   1.000
_cell.length_b   1.000
_cell.length_c   1.000
_cell.angle_alpha   90.00
_cell.angle_beta   90.00
_cell.angle_gamma   90.00
#
_symmetry.space_group_name_H-M   'P 1'
#
loop_
_entity.id
_entity.type
_entity.pdbx_description
1 polymer ?
#
loop_
_entity_poly.entity_id
_entity_poly.type
_entity_poly.pdbx_seq_one_letter_code
_entity_poly.pdbx_strand_id
1 'polypeptide(L)'
;MSNKTIQLLSYGLFALAAAIAAWMYTRAQSQLLWGYAPLLLYVSLYAGGFLLATYRKDGTVIKRNLLSGCAGLLLGLGFPGLVPFPFLLLVALVPLILLQLELQEAKAPVKTVFFHGFSAFVLYNLLATYWVTNTGFFAGLFAVLVNSLLMCIPWLFYYWTARRSPSIGYLGFAAAWLSFELLHYNWSLNWPWLTLGNGFMQFPELVQWYEWTGIFGGTAWILAANYLGAKVVDGLFGKILSSSPGAHKRPLLLMAFTVILPISASLVRYFAYQSPGYEQVSVAAIQPNFEPHFEKFSGNQAAQLDTFLRLSKAALDEGSVDYLIYPETSFSRIDEDRVDDAIATKALRDNLTGKGARYLITGIDAYHIFADGEPYTEAVRFFDRGRNGTIALEAINGAAQLALDSTQTPTQTYRKGVFVPGAESFPFKDVLFFMEPFVNSLGGTVAGRGTQATRDPFTSETAAIAPVICYESVFGEYFTGYVKEGAQAAFVVTNDGWWDNTAGHRQHLWLSSLRAIETRRAVVRSANMGACAFIDQRGHVQSRTSYGEEGHLRGEITLNDELTLYVRYGDIIARIGVLVFLMVLLANVARTIRPAAFEKDEA
;
A
#
# COMPACT_ATOMS: atom_id res chain seq x y z
N MET A 1 4.75 -40.38 0.61
CA MET A 1 5.78 -40.10 -0.42
C MET A 1 7.15 -40.37 0.21
N SER A 2 8.11 -41.00 -0.50
CA SER A 2 9.43 -41.29 0.10
C SER A 2 10.27 -40.00 0.26
N ASN A 3 11.17 -39.94 1.25
CA ASN A 3 12.04 -38.78 1.43
C ASN A 3 12.95 -38.51 0.21
N LYS A 4 13.34 -39.56 -0.51
CA LYS A 4 14.08 -39.44 -1.77
C LYS A 4 13.25 -38.73 -2.84
N THR A 5 11.96 -39.06 -2.93
CA THR A 5 11.02 -38.38 -3.84
C THR A 5 10.86 -36.90 -3.48
N ILE A 6 10.77 -36.57 -2.19
CA ILE A 6 10.64 -35.16 -1.74
C ILE A 6 11.90 -34.36 -2.08
N GLN A 7 13.10 -34.95 -1.93
CA GLN A 7 14.35 -34.28 -2.34
C GLN A 7 14.42 -34.07 -3.85
N LEU A 8 14.03 -35.07 -4.65
CA LEU A 8 13.95 -34.92 -6.10
C LEU A 8 12.97 -33.81 -6.50
N LEU A 9 11.82 -33.73 -5.82
CA LEU A 9 10.85 -32.65 -6.04
C LEU A 9 11.46 -31.27 -5.71
N SER A 10 12.17 -31.15 -4.59
CA SER A 10 12.87 -29.90 -4.22
C SER A 10 13.92 -29.50 -5.27
N TYR A 11 14.77 -30.43 -5.72
CA TYR A 11 15.75 -30.14 -6.77
C TYR A 11 15.08 -29.77 -8.10
N GLY A 12 13.96 -30.41 -8.43
CA GLY A 12 13.12 -30.04 -9.57
C GLY A 12 12.59 -28.61 -9.47
N LEU A 13 12.15 -28.17 -8.29
CA LEU A 13 11.70 -26.80 -8.04
C LEU A 13 12.84 -25.78 -8.18
N PHE A 14 14.06 -26.09 -7.75
CA PHE A 14 15.22 -25.22 -7.98
C PHE A 14 15.62 -25.15 -9.46
N ALA A 15 15.56 -26.26 -10.18
CA ALA A 15 15.79 -26.27 -11.63
C ALA A 15 14.74 -25.43 -12.37
N LEU A 16 13.47 -25.54 -11.96
CA LEU A 16 12.38 -24.72 -12.48
C LEU A 16 12.61 -23.23 -12.19
N ALA A 17 13.00 -22.87 -10.97
CA ALA A 17 13.35 -21.51 -10.60
C ALA A 17 14.49 -20.94 -11.47
N ALA A 18 15.54 -21.72 -11.71
CA ALA A 18 16.65 -21.31 -12.57
C ALA A 18 16.19 -21.08 -14.03
N ALA A 19 15.33 -21.95 -14.56
CA ALA A 19 14.76 -21.80 -15.89
C ALA A 19 13.89 -20.54 -16.02
N ILE A 20 13.05 -20.26 -15.01
CA ILE A 20 12.23 -19.04 -14.96
C ILE A 20 13.13 -17.80 -14.90
N ALA A 21 14.16 -17.80 -14.05
CA ALA A 21 15.10 -16.68 -13.94
C ALA A 21 15.82 -16.40 -15.27
N ALA A 22 16.27 -17.45 -15.98
CA ALA A 22 16.87 -17.31 -17.30
C ALA A 22 15.89 -16.72 -18.32
N TRP A 23 14.63 -17.16 -18.31
CA TRP A 23 13.58 -16.61 -19.18
C TRP A 23 13.23 -15.15 -18.85
N MET A 24 13.16 -14.79 -17.57
CA MET A 24 12.96 -13.39 -17.16
C MET A 24 14.12 -12.51 -17.65
N TYR A 25 15.35 -13.00 -17.53
CA TYR A 25 16.53 -12.29 -18.02
C TYR A 25 16.46 -12.05 -19.53
N THR A 26 16.12 -13.06 -20.34
CA THR A 26 16.00 -12.88 -21.80
C THR A 26 14.88 -11.90 -22.17
N ARG A 27 13.74 -11.92 -21.48
CA ARG A 27 12.67 -10.93 -21.71
C ARG A 27 13.10 -9.50 -21.39
N ALA A 28 13.82 -9.31 -20.29
CA ALA A 28 14.32 -7.99 -19.93
C ALA A 28 15.28 -7.42 -20.99
N GLN A 29 16.15 -8.26 -21.56
CA GLN A 29 17.03 -7.86 -22.68
C GLN A 29 16.24 -7.48 -23.94
N SER A 30 15.05 -8.06 -24.13
CA SER A 30 14.14 -7.74 -25.23
C SER A 30 13.12 -6.64 -24.89
N GLN A 31 13.25 -5.94 -23.76
CA GLN A 31 12.30 -4.92 -23.30
C GLN A 31 10.86 -5.44 -23.19
N LEU A 32 10.70 -6.67 -22.69
CA LEU A 32 9.41 -7.32 -22.51
C LEU A 32 9.09 -7.52 -21.03
N LEU A 33 7.82 -7.30 -20.68
CA LEU A 33 7.31 -7.45 -19.31
C LEU A 33 7.33 -8.92 -18.82
N TRP A 34 7.35 -9.10 -17.50
CA TRP A 34 7.49 -10.40 -16.82
C TRP A 34 6.17 -10.99 -16.29
N GLY A 35 5.14 -10.18 -16.06
CA GLY A 35 3.85 -10.59 -15.54
C GLY A 35 3.94 -11.38 -14.23
N TYR A 36 3.48 -12.63 -14.26
CA TYR A 36 3.43 -13.54 -13.12
C TYR A 36 4.72 -14.36 -12.91
N ALA A 37 5.73 -14.22 -13.77
CA ALA A 37 6.98 -14.98 -13.63
C ALA A 37 7.69 -14.77 -12.28
N PRO A 38 7.72 -13.56 -11.67
CA PRO A 38 8.29 -13.39 -10.34
C PRO A 38 7.61 -14.25 -9.26
N LEU A 39 6.29 -14.41 -9.33
CA LEU A 39 5.55 -15.27 -8.41
C LEU A 39 6.01 -16.72 -8.54
N LEU A 40 6.08 -17.23 -9.77
CA LEU A 40 6.49 -18.61 -10.04
C LEU A 40 7.93 -18.86 -9.58
N LEU A 41 8.83 -17.88 -9.81
CA LEU A 41 10.20 -17.93 -9.34
C LEU A 41 10.27 -18.03 -7.81
N TYR A 42 9.61 -17.09 -7.10
CA TYR A 42 9.66 -17.04 -5.63
C TYR A 42 9.00 -18.25 -4.97
N VAL A 43 7.84 -18.69 -5.46
CA VAL A 43 7.17 -19.89 -4.96
C VAL A 43 8.03 -21.14 -5.17
N SER A 44 8.68 -21.27 -6.32
CA SER A 44 9.56 -22.41 -6.61
C SER A 44 10.79 -22.43 -5.68
N LEU A 45 11.44 -21.28 -5.49
CA LEU A 45 12.57 -21.14 -4.56
C LEU A 45 12.16 -21.44 -3.12
N TYR A 46 11.07 -20.83 -2.65
CA TYR A 46 10.57 -21.03 -1.30
C TYR A 46 10.17 -22.48 -1.06
N ALA A 47 9.36 -23.08 -1.95
CA ALA A 47 8.90 -24.45 -1.81
C ALA A 47 10.06 -25.45 -1.83
N GLY A 48 11.06 -25.23 -2.71
CA GLY A 48 12.26 -26.05 -2.78
C GLY A 48 13.03 -26.06 -1.45
N GLY A 49 13.27 -24.87 -0.89
CA GLY A 49 13.94 -24.72 0.42
C GLY A 49 13.09 -25.24 1.58
N PHE A 50 11.79 -24.97 1.57
CA PHE A 50 10.83 -25.40 2.58
C PHE A 50 10.76 -26.92 2.69
N LEU A 51 10.72 -27.63 1.57
CA LEU A 51 10.70 -29.10 1.54
C LEU A 51 11.98 -29.69 2.14
N LEU A 52 13.16 -29.18 1.80
CA LEU A 52 14.43 -29.64 2.37
C LEU A 52 14.57 -29.33 3.86
N ALA A 53 14.05 -28.18 4.30
CA ALA A 53 14.05 -27.79 5.71
C ALA A 53 13.09 -28.68 6.53
N THR A 54 11.98 -29.12 5.93
CA THR A 54 10.90 -29.85 6.61
C THR A 54 11.12 -31.36 6.61
N TYR A 55 11.57 -31.92 5.49
CA TYR A 55 11.76 -33.37 5.29
C TYR A 55 13.24 -33.68 5.17
N ARG A 56 13.84 -34.11 6.28
CA ARG A 56 15.27 -34.38 6.38
C ARG A 56 15.64 -35.72 5.73
N LYS A 57 16.91 -35.85 5.32
CA LYS A 57 17.47 -37.05 4.67
C LYS A 57 17.34 -38.31 5.53
N ASP A 58 17.36 -38.16 6.84
CA ASP A 58 17.35 -39.21 7.85
C ASP A 58 15.96 -39.82 8.14
N GLY A 59 14.87 -39.26 7.59
CA GLY A 59 13.51 -39.68 7.98
C GLY A 59 12.72 -38.61 8.70
N THR A 60 13.41 -37.65 9.32
CA THR A 60 12.81 -36.72 10.29
C THR A 60 11.94 -35.68 9.60
N VAL A 61 10.72 -35.49 10.11
CA VAL A 61 9.78 -34.46 9.67
C VAL A 61 9.66 -33.37 10.73
N ILE A 62 10.08 -32.15 10.39
CA ILE A 62 10.00 -30.99 11.29
C ILE A 62 8.60 -30.37 11.18
N LYS A 63 7.64 -30.90 11.94
CA LYS A 63 6.22 -30.46 11.92
C LYS A 63 6.04 -28.95 12.15
N ARG A 64 6.93 -28.32 12.92
CA ARG A 64 6.91 -26.87 13.19
C ARG A 64 6.99 -26.02 11.92
N ASN A 65 7.73 -26.48 10.89
CA ASN A 65 7.79 -25.79 9.62
C ASN A 65 6.42 -25.78 8.91
N LEU A 66 5.62 -26.84 9.07
CA LEU A 66 4.27 -26.92 8.48
C LEU A 66 3.34 -25.85 9.05
N LEU A 67 3.45 -25.55 10.36
CA LEU A 67 2.67 -24.48 10.99
C LEU A 67 3.12 -23.10 10.47
N SER A 68 4.43 -22.84 10.37
CA SER A 68 4.96 -21.61 9.76
C SER A 68 4.50 -21.43 8.31
N GLY A 69 4.63 -22.48 7.50
CA GLY A 69 4.20 -22.47 6.10
C GLY A 69 2.69 -22.28 5.96
N CYS A 70 1.90 -22.93 6.81
CA CYS A 70 0.44 -22.76 6.83
C CYS A 70 0.04 -21.31 7.15
N ALA A 71 0.67 -20.68 8.14
CA ALA A 71 0.40 -19.28 8.45
C ALA A 71 0.78 -18.35 7.28
N GLY A 72 1.94 -18.56 6.67
CA GLY A 72 2.37 -17.78 5.50
C GLY A 72 1.42 -17.95 4.30
N LEU A 73 0.92 -19.16 4.04
CA LEU A 73 -0.08 -19.43 3.00
C LEU A 73 -1.42 -18.73 3.30
N LEU A 74 -1.93 -18.86 4.53
CA LEU A 74 -3.20 -18.23 4.91
C LEU A 74 -3.12 -16.71 4.85
N LEU A 75 -1.99 -16.12 5.28
CA LEU A 75 -1.75 -14.68 5.15
C LEU A 75 -1.68 -14.28 3.67
N GLY A 76 -0.86 -14.97 2.86
CA GLY A 76 -0.65 -14.64 1.45
C GLY A 76 -1.88 -14.83 0.56
N LEU A 77 -2.65 -15.90 0.78
CA LEU A 77 -3.88 -16.17 0.05
C LEU A 77 -5.08 -15.38 0.58
N GLY A 78 -5.06 -15.04 1.87
CA GLY A 78 -6.06 -14.16 2.48
C GLY A 78 -5.86 -12.71 2.09
N PHE A 79 -4.63 -12.30 1.78
CA PHE A 79 -4.38 -10.96 1.30
C PHE A 79 -4.85 -10.80 -0.16
N PRO A 80 -5.50 -9.67 -0.52
CA PRO A 80 -6.02 -9.44 -1.85
C PRO A 80 -5.01 -9.64 -2.98
N GLY A 81 -5.41 -10.28 -4.07
CA GLY A 81 -4.60 -10.37 -5.29
C GLY A 81 -4.70 -11.73 -5.98
N LEU A 82 -4.24 -12.80 -5.31
CA LEU A 82 -4.26 -14.16 -5.88
C LEU A 82 -5.61 -14.83 -5.74
N VAL A 83 -6.26 -14.67 -4.59
CA VAL A 83 -7.57 -15.26 -4.29
C VAL A 83 -8.46 -14.18 -3.65
N PRO A 84 -9.73 -14.05 -4.05
CA PRO A 84 -10.66 -13.08 -3.46
C PRO A 84 -11.32 -13.65 -2.18
N PHE A 85 -10.52 -14.05 -1.18
CA PHE A 85 -11.05 -14.67 0.05
C PHE A 85 -10.38 -14.13 1.33
N PRO A 86 -10.78 -12.93 1.78
CA PRO A 86 -10.10 -12.20 2.87
C PRO A 86 -10.30 -12.86 4.23
N PHE A 87 -11.31 -13.71 4.38
CA PHE A 87 -11.63 -14.39 5.64
C PHE A 87 -10.50 -15.31 6.13
N LEU A 88 -9.57 -15.74 5.27
CA LEU A 88 -8.38 -16.46 5.72
C LEU A 88 -7.55 -15.62 6.68
N LEU A 89 -7.49 -14.29 6.51
CA LEU A 89 -6.75 -13.40 7.40
C LEU A 89 -7.22 -13.48 8.85
N LEU A 90 -8.52 -13.71 9.08
CA LEU A 90 -9.11 -13.84 10.42
C LEU A 90 -8.61 -15.07 11.21
N VAL A 91 -7.97 -16.02 10.51
CA VAL A 91 -7.39 -17.25 11.09
C VAL A 91 -5.94 -17.50 10.68
N ALA A 92 -5.32 -16.58 9.92
CA ALA A 92 -4.04 -16.82 9.27
C ALA A 92 -2.85 -16.91 10.23
N LEU A 93 -2.88 -16.18 11.34
CA LEU A 93 -1.85 -16.22 12.38
C LEU A 93 -2.09 -17.35 13.40
N VAL A 94 -3.25 -18.02 13.40
CA VAL A 94 -3.55 -19.12 14.35
C VAL A 94 -2.45 -20.19 14.38
N PRO A 95 -1.97 -20.75 13.24
CA PRO A 95 -0.91 -21.77 13.27
C PRO A 95 0.39 -21.23 13.86
N LEU A 96 0.72 -19.97 13.58
CA LEU A 96 1.93 -19.33 14.06
C LEU A 96 1.84 -19.05 15.56
N ILE A 97 0.70 -18.58 16.05
CA ILE A 97 0.44 -18.36 17.49
C ILE A 97 0.57 -19.68 18.27
N LEU A 98 -0.01 -20.77 17.78
CA LEU A 98 0.12 -22.10 18.40
C LEU A 98 1.58 -22.55 18.43
N LEU A 99 2.31 -22.33 17.34
CA LEU A 99 3.75 -22.62 17.29
C LEU A 99 4.54 -21.77 18.30
N GLN A 100 4.20 -20.50 18.50
CA GLN A 100 4.85 -19.67 19.52
C GLN A 100 4.70 -20.27 20.91
N LEU A 101 3.50 -20.70 21.26
CA LEU A 101 3.19 -21.24 22.57
C LEU A 101 3.98 -22.53 22.81
N GLU A 102 4.05 -23.41 21.80
CA GLU A 102 4.89 -24.61 21.83
C GLU A 102 6.39 -24.26 22.02
N LEU A 103 6.90 -23.28 21.28
CA LEU A 103 8.30 -22.84 21.37
C LEU A 103 8.62 -22.13 22.69
N GLN A 104 7.64 -21.44 23.28
CA GLN A 104 7.74 -20.82 24.58
C GLN A 104 7.84 -21.87 25.69
N GLU A 105 6.94 -22.85 25.69
CA GLU A 105 6.95 -23.97 26.64
C GLU A 105 8.25 -24.76 26.54
N ALA A 106 8.70 -25.04 25.31
CA ALA A 106 9.97 -25.71 25.04
C ALA A 106 11.23 -24.85 25.32
N LYS A 107 11.07 -23.59 25.76
CA LYS A 107 12.16 -22.62 25.99
C LYS A 107 13.13 -22.54 24.79
N ALA A 108 12.59 -22.58 23.58
CA ALA A 108 13.37 -22.63 22.35
C ALA A 108 14.35 -21.44 22.22
N PRO A 109 15.50 -21.61 21.55
CA PRO A 109 16.38 -20.49 21.24
C PRO A 109 15.66 -19.43 20.40
N VAL A 110 15.95 -18.14 20.66
CA VAL A 110 15.39 -17.01 19.90
C VAL A 110 15.60 -17.17 18.39
N LYS A 111 16.76 -17.73 17.99
CA LYS A 111 17.08 -18.05 16.60
C LYS A 111 16.03 -18.98 15.95
N THR A 112 15.54 -19.98 16.67
CA THR A 112 14.51 -20.90 16.18
C THR A 112 13.18 -20.17 15.99
N VAL A 113 12.78 -19.35 16.96
CA VAL A 113 11.57 -18.52 16.89
C VAL A 113 11.61 -17.56 15.71
N PHE A 114 12.78 -16.93 15.51
CA PHE A 114 13.04 -16.04 14.38
C PHE A 114 12.84 -16.75 13.04
N PHE A 115 13.49 -17.89 12.80
CA PHE A 115 13.39 -18.57 11.49
C PHE A 115 11.97 -19.06 11.17
N HIS A 116 11.19 -19.45 12.19
CA HIS A 116 9.79 -19.81 11.99
C HIS A 116 8.91 -18.62 11.63
N GLY A 117 9.09 -17.47 12.30
CA GLY A 117 8.40 -16.23 11.95
C GLY A 117 8.83 -15.73 10.56
N PHE A 118 10.13 -15.63 10.33
CA PHE A 118 10.71 -15.16 9.08
C PHE A 118 10.25 -15.99 7.88
N SER A 119 10.25 -17.33 7.99
CA SER A 119 9.76 -18.20 6.93
C SER A 119 8.27 -17.97 6.61
N ALA A 120 7.44 -17.77 7.64
CA ALA A 120 6.02 -17.47 7.44
C ALA A 120 5.82 -16.10 6.77
N PHE A 121 6.53 -15.07 7.22
CA PHE A 121 6.42 -13.72 6.69
C PHE A 121 7.01 -13.58 5.28
N VAL A 122 8.09 -14.30 4.95
CA VAL A 122 8.60 -14.37 3.57
C VAL A 122 7.56 -14.94 2.63
N LEU A 123 6.88 -16.03 3.03
CA LEU A 123 5.81 -16.60 2.22
C LEU A 123 4.60 -15.66 2.10
N TYR A 124 4.24 -14.94 3.17
CA TYR A 124 3.20 -13.93 3.10
C TYR A 124 3.57 -12.82 2.09
N ASN A 125 4.74 -12.19 2.27
CA ASN A 125 5.19 -11.09 1.43
C ASN A 125 5.35 -11.51 -0.02
N LEU A 126 5.93 -12.69 -0.31
CA LEU A 126 6.08 -13.13 -1.70
C LEU A 126 4.72 -13.34 -2.38
N LEU A 127 3.71 -13.87 -1.68
CA LEU A 127 2.40 -14.11 -2.29
C LEU A 127 1.61 -12.80 -2.45
N ALA A 128 1.73 -11.87 -1.50
CA ALA A 128 0.97 -10.63 -1.49
C ALA A 128 1.56 -9.55 -2.42
N THR A 129 2.90 -9.53 -2.59
CA THR A 129 3.62 -8.43 -3.27
C THR A 129 4.69 -8.89 -4.27
N TYR A 130 4.63 -10.11 -4.83
CA TYR A 130 5.57 -10.54 -5.89
C TYR A 130 5.67 -9.55 -7.07
N TRP A 131 4.58 -8.84 -7.34
CA TRP A 131 4.45 -7.94 -8.49
C TRP A 131 5.36 -6.71 -8.38
N VAL A 132 5.89 -6.38 -7.19
CA VAL A 132 6.88 -5.31 -7.02
C VAL A 132 8.15 -5.64 -7.83
N THR A 133 8.46 -6.91 -8.01
CA THR A 133 9.59 -7.35 -8.83
C THR A 133 9.46 -6.90 -10.28
N ASN A 134 8.24 -6.66 -10.79
CA ASN A 134 8.05 -6.14 -12.15
C ASN A 134 8.61 -4.72 -12.34
N THR A 135 8.70 -3.91 -11.27
CA THR A 135 9.35 -2.59 -11.34
C THR A 135 10.88 -2.70 -11.40
N GLY A 136 11.41 -3.82 -10.88
CA GLY A 136 12.85 -4.07 -10.79
C GLY A 136 13.12 -5.28 -9.90
N PHE A 137 13.95 -6.21 -10.39
CA PHE A 137 14.13 -7.50 -9.72
C PHE A 137 14.62 -7.37 -8.27
N PHE A 138 15.67 -6.57 -8.06
CA PHE A 138 16.24 -6.37 -6.73
C PHE A 138 15.36 -5.53 -5.81
N ALA A 139 14.55 -4.60 -6.37
CA ALA A 139 13.59 -3.82 -5.60
C ALA A 139 12.53 -4.74 -4.96
N GLY A 140 11.92 -5.61 -5.77
CA GLY A 140 10.93 -6.57 -5.28
C GLY A 140 11.52 -7.57 -4.29
N LEU A 141 12.71 -8.09 -4.56
CA LEU A 141 13.40 -8.99 -3.62
C LEU A 141 13.71 -8.30 -2.29
N PHE A 142 14.20 -7.05 -2.34
CA PHE A 142 14.46 -6.24 -1.16
C PHE A 142 13.19 -6.01 -0.35
N ALA A 143 12.10 -5.56 -1.00
CA ALA A 143 10.81 -5.32 -0.34
C ALA A 143 10.30 -6.57 0.39
N VAL A 144 10.33 -7.73 -0.28
CA VAL A 144 9.90 -9.01 0.31
C VAL A 144 10.75 -9.39 1.51
N LEU A 145 12.08 -9.37 1.38
CA LEU A 145 12.97 -9.85 2.44
C LEU A 145 13.05 -8.89 3.62
N VAL A 146 13.16 -7.58 3.36
CA VAL A 146 13.29 -6.57 4.42
C VAL A 146 11.99 -6.42 5.19
N ASN A 147 10.84 -6.35 4.53
CA ASN A 147 9.57 -6.26 5.26
C ASN A 147 9.31 -7.53 6.09
N SER A 148 9.66 -8.71 5.56
CA SER A 148 9.60 -9.97 6.34
C SER A 148 10.52 -9.96 7.56
N LEU A 149 11.71 -9.37 7.44
CA LEU A 149 12.64 -9.19 8.56
C LEU A 149 12.07 -8.23 9.61
N LEU A 150 11.46 -7.13 9.18
CA LEU A 150 10.86 -6.16 10.09
C LEU A 150 9.61 -6.72 10.79
N MET A 151 8.79 -7.54 10.12
CA MET A 151 7.67 -8.27 10.73
C MET A 151 8.13 -9.24 11.84
N CYS A 152 9.38 -9.69 11.81
CA CYS A 152 9.94 -10.48 12.91
C CYS A 152 10.12 -9.67 14.20
N ILE A 153 10.16 -8.33 14.16
CA ILE A 153 10.32 -7.49 15.36
C ILE A 153 9.13 -7.67 16.33
N PRO A 154 7.87 -7.40 15.94
CA PRO A 154 6.73 -7.65 16.84
C PRO A 154 6.62 -9.14 17.20
N TRP A 155 7.00 -10.05 16.30
CA TRP A 155 7.02 -11.49 16.57
C TRP A 155 7.99 -11.92 17.68
N LEU A 156 9.21 -11.40 17.64
CA LEU A 156 10.21 -11.65 18.69
C LEU A 156 9.85 -10.93 19.98
N PHE A 157 9.23 -9.76 19.88
CA PHE A 157 8.67 -9.05 21.05
C PHE A 157 7.57 -9.86 21.73
N TYR A 158 6.73 -10.57 20.97
CA TYR A 158 5.77 -11.53 21.53
C TYR A 158 6.50 -12.59 22.35
N TYR A 159 7.53 -13.22 21.79
CA TYR A 159 8.28 -14.28 22.46
C TYR A 159 8.91 -13.79 23.78
N TRP A 160 9.55 -12.62 23.71
CA TRP A 160 10.19 -11.98 24.85
C TRP A 160 9.18 -11.64 25.96
N THR A 161 8.05 -11.03 25.59
CA THR A 161 6.99 -10.67 26.53
C THR A 161 6.34 -11.90 27.13
N ALA A 162 6.01 -12.90 26.31
CA ALA A 162 5.34 -14.11 26.77
C ALA A 162 6.20 -14.90 27.78
N ARG A 163 7.54 -14.90 27.64
CA ARG A 163 8.44 -15.51 28.63
C ARG A 163 8.50 -14.77 29.97
N ARG A 164 8.23 -13.47 29.99
CA ARG A 164 8.30 -12.61 31.18
C ARG A 164 6.94 -12.40 31.84
N SER A 165 5.88 -12.34 31.04
CA SER A 165 4.52 -12.07 31.47
C SER A 165 3.56 -12.78 30.51
N PRO A 166 3.37 -14.11 30.70
CA PRO A 166 2.57 -14.93 29.79
C PRO A 166 1.15 -14.40 29.56
N SER A 167 0.51 -13.84 30.59
CA SER A 167 -0.86 -13.32 30.55
C SER A 167 -1.05 -12.16 29.57
N ILE A 168 -0.02 -11.36 29.33
CA ILE A 168 -0.06 -10.19 28.44
C ILE A 168 0.78 -10.38 27.17
N GLY A 169 1.38 -11.57 26.95
CA GLY A 169 2.24 -11.84 25.82
C GLY A 169 1.62 -11.46 24.48
N TYR A 170 0.38 -11.90 24.25
CA TYR A 170 -0.35 -11.59 23.01
C TYR A 170 -0.79 -10.12 22.93
N LEU A 171 -1.16 -9.49 24.05
CA LEU A 171 -1.47 -8.05 24.06
C LEU A 171 -0.23 -7.25 23.63
N GLY A 172 0.94 -7.62 24.15
CA GLY A 172 2.22 -7.05 23.74
C GLY A 172 2.50 -7.27 22.25
N PHE A 173 2.22 -8.46 21.72
CA PHE A 173 2.31 -8.73 20.28
C PHE A 173 1.40 -7.83 19.46
N ALA A 174 0.12 -7.74 19.79
CA ALA A 174 -0.85 -6.97 19.03
C ALA A 174 -0.53 -5.47 19.05
N ALA A 175 -0.13 -4.95 20.21
CA ALA A 175 0.31 -3.56 20.36
C ALA A 175 1.60 -3.28 19.56
N ALA A 176 2.58 -4.18 19.61
CA ALA A 176 3.80 -4.09 18.81
C ALA A 176 3.52 -4.16 17.31
N TRP A 177 2.56 -4.98 16.87
CA TRP A 177 2.17 -5.11 15.47
C TRP A 177 1.51 -3.82 14.95
N LEU A 178 0.55 -3.26 15.68
CA LEU A 178 -0.06 -1.97 15.35
C LEU A 178 0.98 -0.84 15.30
N SER A 179 1.93 -0.83 16.24
CA SER A 179 3.04 0.14 16.26
C SER A 179 3.96 -0.02 15.05
N PHE A 180 4.25 -1.27 14.66
CA PHE A 180 5.04 -1.61 13.48
C PHE A 180 4.36 -1.16 12.18
N GLU A 181 3.04 -1.35 12.06
CA GLU A 181 2.29 -0.88 10.90
C GLU A 181 2.21 0.65 10.87
N LEU A 182 2.07 1.32 12.01
CA LEU A 182 2.10 2.79 12.09
C LEU A 182 3.48 3.36 11.74
N LEU A 183 4.55 2.65 12.09
CA LEU A 183 5.91 3.03 11.70
C LEU A 183 6.04 3.04 10.16
N HIS A 184 5.44 2.05 9.48
CA HIS A 184 5.42 1.99 8.01
C HIS A 184 4.70 3.15 7.34
N TYR A 185 3.91 3.94 8.07
CA TYR A 185 3.28 5.16 7.58
C TYR A 185 4.20 6.39 7.68
N ASN A 186 5.17 6.40 8.60
CA ASN A 186 5.78 7.64 9.11
C ASN A 186 7.33 7.66 9.03
N TRP A 187 7.94 6.80 8.23
CA TRP A 187 9.40 6.71 8.09
C TRP A 187 9.87 6.62 6.64
N SER A 188 11.18 6.69 6.39
CA SER A 188 11.74 6.75 5.04
C SER A 188 11.64 5.44 4.25
N LEU A 189 11.41 4.29 4.89
CA LEU A 189 11.15 2.99 4.25
C LEU A 189 9.65 2.66 4.25
N ASN A 190 8.80 3.67 4.07
CA ASN A 190 7.35 3.50 4.20
C ASN A 190 6.83 2.36 3.30
N TRP A 191 6.05 1.46 3.89
CA TRP A 191 5.46 0.31 3.17
C TRP A 191 4.13 -0.06 3.82
N PRO A 192 3.15 0.87 3.82
CA PRO A 192 1.84 0.65 4.42
C PRO A 192 0.97 -0.37 3.66
N TRP A 193 1.46 -0.87 2.52
CA TRP A 193 0.70 -1.74 1.64
C TRP A 193 0.20 -3.00 2.35
N LEU A 194 1.07 -3.63 3.14
CA LEU A 194 0.80 -4.90 3.84
C LEU A 194 0.23 -4.75 5.25
N THR A 195 -0.29 -3.56 5.60
CA THR A 195 -1.14 -3.38 6.78
C THR A 195 -2.31 -4.35 6.72
N LEU A 196 -2.51 -5.17 7.76
CA LEU A 196 -3.51 -6.24 7.76
C LEU A 196 -4.93 -5.72 7.49
N GLY A 197 -5.25 -4.52 7.99
CA GLY A 197 -6.52 -3.84 7.72
C GLY A 197 -6.84 -3.60 6.24
N ASN A 198 -5.83 -3.53 5.36
CA ASN A 198 -6.05 -3.45 3.91
C ASN A 198 -6.61 -4.76 3.31
N GLY A 199 -6.56 -5.87 4.07
CA GLY A 199 -6.95 -7.20 3.59
C GLY A 199 -8.36 -7.31 3.04
N PHE A 200 -9.26 -6.40 3.42
CA PHE A 200 -10.65 -6.37 2.99
C PHE A 200 -10.93 -5.34 1.87
N MET A 201 -9.92 -4.72 1.26
CA MET A 201 -10.11 -3.69 0.24
C MET A 201 -10.93 -4.11 -0.99
N GLN A 202 -10.96 -5.41 -1.31
CA GLN A 202 -11.81 -5.96 -2.38
C GLN A 202 -13.30 -6.00 -2.04
N PHE A 203 -13.64 -5.90 -0.75
CA PHE A 203 -14.98 -6.13 -0.21
C PHE A 203 -15.41 -4.94 0.66
N PRO A 204 -15.57 -3.74 0.06
CA PRO A 204 -15.93 -2.52 0.77
C PRO A 204 -17.19 -2.68 1.63
N GLU A 205 -18.15 -3.50 1.19
CA GLU A 205 -19.40 -3.79 1.89
C GLU A 205 -19.21 -4.45 3.27
N LEU A 206 -18.06 -5.08 3.53
CA LEU A 206 -17.77 -5.76 4.80
C LEU A 206 -17.10 -4.84 5.83
N VAL A 207 -16.62 -3.66 5.43
CA VAL A 207 -15.76 -2.80 6.26
C VAL A 207 -16.20 -1.33 6.29
N GLN A 208 -17.50 -1.04 6.11
CA GLN A 208 -18.03 0.32 6.21
C GLN A 208 -17.70 1.02 7.54
N TRP A 209 -17.55 0.27 8.63
CA TRP A 209 -17.14 0.80 9.94
C TRP A 209 -15.71 1.39 9.95
N TYR A 210 -14.92 1.22 8.89
CA TYR A 210 -13.63 1.91 8.74
C TYR A 210 -13.79 3.44 8.72
N GLU A 211 -14.98 3.96 8.42
CA GLU A 211 -15.30 5.39 8.62
C GLU A 211 -15.10 5.86 10.07
N TRP A 212 -15.02 4.94 11.05
CA TRP A 212 -14.80 5.26 12.45
C TRP A 212 -13.35 5.11 12.92
N THR A 213 -12.63 4.12 12.40
CA THR A 213 -11.34 3.70 12.97
C THR A 213 -10.20 3.68 11.95
N GLY A 214 -10.51 3.81 10.67
CA GLY A 214 -9.60 3.50 9.57
C GLY A 214 -9.16 2.04 9.54
N ILE A 215 -8.24 1.74 8.64
CA ILE A 215 -7.68 0.40 8.46
C ILE A 215 -7.00 -0.18 9.71
N PHE A 216 -6.47 0.64 10.63
CA PHE A 216 -5.84 0.12 11.85
C PHE A 216 -6.85 -0.55 12.79
N GLY A 217 -8.12 -0.12 12.75
CA GLY A 217 -9.21 -0.88 13.36
C GLY A 217 -9.33 -2.28 12.76
N GLY A 218 -9.21 -2.39 11.44
CA GLY A 218 -9.16 -3.65 10.71
C GLY A 218 -8.02 -4.57 11.12
N THR A 219 -6.81 -4.02 11.31
CA THR A 219 -5.69 -4.77 11.89
C THR A 219 -6.03 -5.30 13.28
N ALA A 220 -6.55 -4.44 14.17
CA ALA A 220 -6.92 -4.86 15.52
C ALA A 220 -8.00 -5.96 15.50
N TRP A 221 -8.96 -5.87 14.59
CA TRP A 221 -9.99 -6.88 14.36
C TRP A 221 -9.40 -8.23 13.93
N ILE A 222 -8.51 -8.23 12.94
CA ILE A 222 -7.84 -9.45 12.46
C ILE A 222 -7.01 -10.10 13.56
N LEU A 223 -6.24 -9.32 14.32
CA LEU A 223 -5.44 -9.83 15.44
C LEU A 223 -6.35 -10.41 16.54
N ALA A 224 -7.44 -9.73 16.91
CA ALA A 224 -8.39 -10.24 17.88
C ALA A 224 -9.03 -11.57 17.44
N ALA A 225 -9.43 -11.69 16.17
CA ALA A 225 -9.98 -12.93 15.61
C ALA A 225 -8.95 -14.08 15.67
N ASN A 226 -7.69 -13.81 15.32
CA ASN A 226 -6.62 -14.81 15.37
C ASN A 226 -6.30 -15.28 16.79
N TYR A 227 -6.30 -14.38 17.77
CA TYR A 227 -6.11 -14.75 19.17
C TYR A 227 -7.21 -15.70 19.67
N LEU A 228 -8.47 -15.35 19.39
CA LEU A 228 -9.62 -16.15 19.77
C LEU A 228 -9.63 -17.49 19.02
N GLY A 229 -9.28 -17.48 17.72
CA GLY A 229 -9.11 -18.69 16.91
C GLY A 229 -8.04 -19.62 17.48
N ALA A 230 -6.89 -19.09 17.93
CA ALA A 230 -5.86 -19.88 18.57
C ALA A 230 -6.35 -20.51 19.89
N LYS A 231 -7.12 -19.78 20.70
CA LYS A 231 -7.76 -20.34 21.90
C LYS A 231 -8.79 -21.42 21.59
N VAL A 232 -9.56 -21.28 20.51
CA VAL A 232 -10.52 -22.30 20.06
C VAL A 232 -9.79 -23.56 19.65
N VAL A 233 -8.76 -23.45 18.79
CA VAL A 233 -7.99 -24.60 18.30
C VAL A 233 -7.27 -25.31 19.44
N ASP A 234 -6.62 -24.56 20.35
CA ASP A 234 -6.00 -25.18 21.53
C ASP A 234 -7.03 -25.84 22.44
N GLY A 235 -8.19 -25.23 22.70
CA GLY A 235 -9.25 -25.84 23.50
C GLY A 235 -9.97 -27.03 22.85
N LEU A 236 -9.75 -27.29 21.55
CA LEU A 236 -10.28 -28.45 20.82
C LEU A 236 -9.26 -29.57 20.67
N PHE A 237 -8.01 -29.23 20.36
CA PHE A 237 -6.98 -30.19 19.94
C PHE A 237 -5.70 -30.12 20.77
N GLY A 238 -5.52 -29.05 21.54
CA GLY A 238 -4.32 -28.77 22.33
C GLY A 238 -4.48 -29.06 23.81
N LYS A 239 -3.35 -28.95 24.53
CA LYS A 239 -3.29 -28.93 26.00
C LYS A 239 -2.50 -27.72 26.51
N ILE A 240 -2.17 -26.75 25.64
CA ILE A 240 -1.14 -25.73 25.91
C ILE A 240 -1.74 -24.50 26.62
N LEU A 241 -2.95 -24.06 26.26
CA LEU A 241 -3.67 -22.93 26.88
C LEU A 241 -4.86 -23.35 27.76
N SER A 242 -5.34 -24.60 27.69
CA SER A 242 -6.41 -25.10 28.57
C SER A 242 -6.49 -26.63 28.66
N SER A 243 -6.79 -27.15 29.86
CA SER A 243 -6.94 -28.58 30.17
C SER A 243 -8.39 -29.02 30.52
N SER A 244 -9.39 -28.15 30.36
CA SER A 244 -10.79 -28.44 30.77
C SER A 244 -11.74 -28.74 29.59
N PRO A 245 -12.62 -29.75 29.70
CA PRO A 245 -13.68 -30.00 28.72
C PRO A 245 -14.56 -28.76 28.47
N GLY A 246 -14.68 -28.35 27.21
CA GLY A 246 -15.53 -27.22 26.81
C GLY A 246 -14.87 -25.84 26.88
N ALA A 247 -13.57 -25.75 27.15
CA ALA A 247 -12.85 -24.47 27.21
C ALA A 247 -12.85 -23.66 25.90
N HIS A 248 -13.12 -24.31 24.75
CA HIS A 248 -13.25 -23.64 23.45
C HIS A 248 -14.57 -22.87 23.30
N LYS A 249 -15.63 -23.16 24.08
CA LYS A 249 -16.98 -22.59 23.86
C LYS A 249 -17.02 -21.07 24.01
N ARG A 250 -16.43 -20.53 25.09
CA ARG A 250 -16.39 -19.07 25.32
C ARG A 250 -15.54 -18.35 24.27
N PRO A 251 -14.30 -18.77 23.96
CA PRO A 251 -13.53 -18.21 22.85
C PRO A 251 -14.26 -18.29 21.50
N LEU A 252 -14.97 -19.38 21.22
CA LEU A 252 -15.74 -19.54 19.98
C LEU A 252 -16.88 -18.52 19.88
N LEU A 253 -17.66 -18.35 20.96
CA LEU A 253 -18.72 -17.33 21.01
C LEU A 253 -18.15 -15.91 20.84
N LEU A 254 -17.04 -15.60 21.52
CA LEU A 254 -16.37 -14.32 21.37
C LEU A 254 -15.82 -14.13 19.95
N MET A 255 -15.27 -15.18 19.34
CA MET A 255 -14.77 -15.13 17.96
C MET A 255 -15.91 -14.87 16.99
N ALA A 256 -17.02 -15.60 17.14
CA ALA A 256 -18.23 -15.39 16.34
C ALA A 256 -18.74 -13.96 16.47
N PHE A 257 -18.81 -13.41 17.68
CA PHE A 257 -19.19 -12.02 17.90
C PHE A 257 -18.21 -11.04 17.25
N THR A 258 -16.91 -11.21 17.46
CA THR A 258 -15.84 -10.38 16.88
C THR A 258 -15.88 -10.37 15.35
N VAL A 259 -16.26 -11.48 14.71
CA VAL A 259 -16.33 -11.56 13.23
C VAL A 259 -17.67 -11.09 12.69
N ILE A 260 -18.78 -11.60 13.24
CA ILE A 260 -20.12 -11.40 12.68
C ILE A 260 -20.63 -9.99 12.95
N LEU A 261 -20.37 -9.40 14.13
CA LEU A 261 -20.93 -8.10 14.48
C LEU A 261 -20.42 -6.98 13.56
N PRO A 262 -19.09 -6.77 13.35
CA PRO A 262 -18.61 -5.71 12.48
C PRO A 262 -19.06 -5.88 11.03
N ILE A 263 -19.07 -7.12 10.53
CA ILE A 263 -19.56 -7.43 9.17
C ILE A 263 -21.04 -7.09 9.04
N SER A 264 -21.87 -7.52 10.00
CA SER A 264 -23.32 -7.25 9.96
C SER A 264 -23.60 -5.75 10.04
N ALA A 265 -22.89 -5.04 10.91
CA ALA A 265 -22.98 -3.58 10.99
C ALA A 265 -22.56 -2.91 9.68
N SER A 266 -21.48 -3.38 9.04
CA SER A 266 -21.06 -2.88 7.73
C SER A 266 -22.09 -3.12 6.64
N LEU A 267 -22.67 -4.32 6.56
CA LEU A 267 -23.68 -4.65 5.56
C LEU A 267 -24.92 -3.77 5.73
N VAL A 268 -25.42 -3.62 6.97
CA VAL A 268 -26.52 -2.69 7.27
C VAL A 268 -26.16 -1.28 6.84
N ARG A 269 -24.96 -0.80 7.19
CA ARG A 269 -24.49 0.53 6.80
C ARG A 269 -24.37 0.68 5.28
N TYR A 270 -23.85 -0.33 4.56
CA TYR A 270 -23.64 -0.30 3.11
C TYR A 270 -24.96 -0.16 2.34
N PHE A 271 -25.98 -0.93 2.73
CA PHE A 271 -27.29 -0.90 2.07
C PHE A 271 -28.19 0.24 2.54
N ALA A 272 -28.01 0.76 3.75
CA ALA A 272 -28.79 1.88 4.29
C ALA A 272 -28.16 3.26 4.03
N TYR A 273 -26.88 3.33 3.64
CA TYR A 273 -26.19 4.60 3.41
C TYR A 273 -26.81 5.37 2.24
N GLN A 274 -27.13 6.63 2.50
CA GLN A 274 -27.51 7.61 1.49
C GLN A 274 -26.48 8.75 1.55
N SER A 275 -26.00 9.18 0.38
CA SER A 275 -25.08 10.31 0.30
C SER A 275 -25.77 11.57 0.85
N PRO A 276 -25.16 12.29 1.81
CA PRO A 276 -25.73 13.54 2.32
C PRO A 276 -25.65 14.68 1.29
N GLY A 277 -24.67 14.65 0.38
CA GLY A 277 -24.56 15.64 -0.69
C GLY A 277 -25.52 15.36 -1.85
N TYR A 278 -26.05 16.43 -2.43
CA TYR A 278 -26.95 16.41 -3.59
C TYR A 278 -26.28 16.92 -4.86
N GLU A 279 -25.20 17.68 -4.73
CA GLU A 279 -24.47 18.23 -5.86
C GLU A 279 -23.65 17.13 -6.53
N GLN A 280 -23.83 17.03 -7.85
CA GLN A 280 -23.13 16.08 -8.69
C GLN A 280 -22.18 16.83 -9.62
N VAL A 281 -21.02 16.22 -9.84
CA VAL A 281 -20.00 16.72 -10.75
C VAL A 281 -19.79 15.69 -11.84
N SER A 282 -19.88 16.14 -13.08
CA SER A 282 -19.67 15.32 -14.27
C SER A 282 -18.19 15.30 -14.64
N VAL A 283 -17.66 14.10 -14.91
CA VAL A 283 -16.22 13.88 -15.06
C VAL A 283 -15.92 12.94 -16.22
N ALA A 284 -14.82 13.21 -16.93
CA ALA A 284 -14.23 12.30 -17.90
C ALA A 284 -12.77 11.99 -17.53
N ALA A 285 -12.48 10.73 -17.20
CA ALA A 285 -11.14 10.25 -16.91
C ALA A 285 -10.50 9.66 -18.18
N ILE A 286 -9.32 10.16 -18.57
CA ILE A 286 -8.61 9.73 -19.77
C ILE A 286 -7.58 8.65 -19.43
N GLN A 287 -7.52 7.60 -20.26
CA GLN A 287 -6.58 6.49 -20.19
C GLN A 287 -5.74 6.43 -21.48
N PRO A 288 -4.53 7.01 -21.49
CA PRO A 288 -3.71 7.14 -22.70
C PRO A 288 -2.87 5.90 -23.04
N ASN A 289 -2.71 4.95 -22.11
CA ASN A 289 -2.04 3.66 -22.33
C ASN A 289 -0.55 3.71 -22.73
N PHE A 290 0.26 4.59 -22.13
CA PHE A 290 1.71 4.62 -22.39
C PHE A 290 2.49 3.64 -21.50
N GLU A 291 3.27 2.72 -22.08
CA GLU A 291 4.05 1.75 -21.30
C GLU A 291 5.19 2.46 -20.51
N PRO A 292 5.27 2.38 -19.16
CA PRO A 292 6.18 3.23 -18.39
C PRO A 292 7.63 2.78 -18.34
N HIS A 293 7.96 1.52 -18.65
CA HIS A 293 9.33 1.03 -18.57
C HIS A 293 10.17 1.48 -19.76
N PHE A 294 9.57 1.55 -20.96
CA PHE A 294 10.32 1.74 -22.21
C PHE A 294 9.77 2.86 -23.11
N GLU A 295 8.48 3.20 -23.00
CA GLU A 295 7.82 4.10 -23.95
C GLU A 295 7.54 5.50 -23.38
N LYS A 296 6.89 5.58 -22.22
CA LYS A 296 6.35 6.84 -21.65
C LYS A 296 7.42 7.94 -21.49
N PHE A 297 8.65 7.57 -21.20
CA PHE A 297 9.74 8.51 -20.96
C PHE A 297 10.74 8.63 -22.13
N SER A 298 10.40 8.06 -23.30
CA SER A 298 11.25 8.07 -24.50
C SER A 298 11.35 9.45 -25.20
N GLY A 299 10.51 10.42 -24.82
CA GLY A 299 10.66 11.83 -25.22
C GLY A 299 9.75 12.33 -26.36
N ASN A 300 8.83 11.52 -26.88
CA ASN A 300 7.88 11.97 -27.91
C ASN A 300 6.67 12.73 -27.31
N GLN A 301 6.92 13.92 -26.76
CA GLN A 301 5.89 14.75 -26.12
C GLN A 301 4.75 15.16 -27.07
N ALA A 302 5.03 15.30 -28.37
CA ALA A 302 4.02 15.66 -29.36
C ALA A 302 2.99 14.54 -29.58
N ALA A 303 3.44 13.29 -29.71
CA ALA A 303 2.53 12.14 -29.83
C ALA A 303 1.72 11.90 -28.55
N GLN A 304 2.33 12.15 -27.37
CA GLN A 304 1.61 12.09 -26.10
C GLN A 304 0.48 13.12 -26.06
N LEU A 305 0.78 14.37 -26.38
CA LEU A 305 -0.21 15.44 -26.44
C LEU A 305 -1.33 15.15 -27.46
N ASP A 306 -0.99 14.65 -28.65
CA ASP A 306 -1.97 14.27 -29.68
C ASP A 306 -2.95 13.19 -29.16
N THR A 307 -2.43 12.17 -28.47
CA THR A 307 -3.23 11.12 -27.85
C THR A 307 -4.20 11.69 -26.82
N PHE A 308 -3.71 12.53 -25.90
CA PHE A 308 -4.58 13.18 -24.91
C PHE A 308 -5.65 14.06 -25.56
N LEU A 309 -5.31 14.83 -26.60
CA LEU A 309 -6.26 15.67 -27.32
C LEU A 309 -7.32 14.85 -28.04
N ARG A 310 -6.94 13.75 -28.71
CA ARG A 310 -7.87 12.85 -29.40
C ARG A 310 -8.85 12.21 -28.43
N LEU A 311 -8.34 11.63 -27.34
CA LEU A 311 -9.19 10.97 -26.33
C LEU A 311 -10.09 11.96 -25.61
N SER A 312 -9.61 13.17 -25.33
CA SER A 312 -10.42 14.22 -24.71
C SER A 312 -11.53 14.69 -25.64
N LYS A 313 -11.24 14.92 -26.92
CA LYS A 313 -12.27 15.27 -27.92
C LYS A 313 -13.33 14.16 -28.02
N ALA A 314 -12.90 12.89 -28.08
CA ALA A 314 -13.82 11.75 -28.08
C ALA A 314 -14.73 11.72 -26.84
N ALA A 315 -14.18 11.98 -25.64
CA ALA A 315 -14.97 12.05 -24.42
C ALA A 315 -15.97 13.22 -24.42
N LEU A 316 -15.58 14.36 -24.99
CA LEU A 316 -16.40 15.57 -25.05
C LEU A 316 -17.46 15.54 -26.16
N ASP A 317 -17.24 14.78 -27.23
CA ASP A 317 -18.24 14.55 -28.29
C ASP A 317 -19.49 13.82 -27.75
N GLU A 318 -19.34 13.06 -26.66
CA GLU A 318 -20.47 12.43 -25.97
C GLU A 318 -21.20 13.36 -24.98
N GLY A 319 -20.74 14.61 -24.81
CA GLY A 319 -21.37 15.65 -23.99
C GLY A 319 -20.40 16.37 -23.04
N SER A 320 -20.81 17.55 -22.59
CA SER A 320 -20.01 18.38 -21.68
C SER A 320 -19.79 17.71 -20.32
N VAL A 321 -18.63 17.99 -19.71
CA VAL A 321 -18.25 17.58 -18.35
C VAL A 321 -17.70 18.78 -17.58
N ASP A 322 -17.80 18.75 -16.26
CA ASP A 322 -17.17 19.75 -15.41
C ASP A 322 -15.65 19.58 -15.40
N TYR A 323 -15.18 18.32 -15.33
CA TYR A 323 -13.75 17.99 -15.24
C TYR A 323 -13.31 16.96 -16.28
N LEU A 324 -12.19 17.25 -16.94
CA LEU A 324 -11.31 16.24 -17.51
C LEU A 324 -10.23 15.87 -16.48
N ILE A 325 -9.86 14.58 -16.41
CA ILE A 325 -8.77 14.12 -15.55
C ILE A 325 -7.78 13.31 -16.36
N TYR A 326 -6.50 13.70 -16.28
CA TYR A 326 -5.39 12.96 -16.88
C TYR A 326 -4.50 12.30 -15.79
N PRO A 327 -3.78 11.22 -16.13
CA PRO A 327 -2.97 10.47 -15.17
C PRO A 327 -1.73 11.20 -14.64
N GLU A 328 -1.02 10.55 -13.72
CA GLU A 328 0.26 11.00 -13.17
C GLU A 328 1.32 11.18 -14.26
N THR A 329 2.08 12.30 -14.18
CA THR A 329 3.16 12.61 -15.12
C THR A 329 2.71 12.53 -16.59
N SER A 330 1.59 13.19 -16.90
CA SER A 330 1.08 13.25 -18.28
C SER A 330 1.90 14.20 -19.15
N PHE A 331 2.46 15.25 -18.54
CA PHE A 331 3.37 16.20 -19.18
C PHE A 331 4.62 16.39 -18.34
N SER A 332 5.75 16.61 -19.00
CA SER A 332 7.07 16.75 -18.36
C SER A 332 7.74 18.06 -18.74
N ARG A 333 8.75 18.47 -17.94
CA ARG A 333 9.52 19.72 -18.10
C ARG A 333 8.65 20.98 -17.95
N ILE A 334 7.72 20.94 -17.00
CA ILE A 334 6.86 22.07 -16.66
C ILE A 334 7.58 22.94 -15.63
N ASP A 335 7.66 24.24 -15.88
CA ASP A 335 8.02 25.23 -14.87
C ASP A 335 6.80 25.44 -13.97
N GLU A 336 6.91 25.10 -12.68
CA GLU A 336 5.77 25.14 -11.76
C GLU A 336 5.19 26.55 -11.60
N ASP A 337 6.03 27.59 -11.66
CA ASP A 337 5.58 28.98 -11.56
C ASP A 337 4.98 29.50 -12.88
N ARG A 338 5.13 28.74 -13.97
CA ARG A 338 4.71 29.14 -15.32
C ARG A 338 4.01 28.00 -16.07
N VAL A 339 3.15 27.26 -15.38
CA VAL A 339 2.39 26.13 -15.98
C VAL A 339 1.60 26.57 -17.22
N ASP A 340 1.03 27.78 -17.19
CA ASP A 340 0.27 28.36 -18.31
C ASP A 340 1.13 28.62 -19.55
N ASP A 341 2.45 28.78 -19.39
CA ASP A 341 3.37 29.02 -20.49
C ASP A 341 3.80 27.77 -21.23
N ALA A 342 3.61 26.60 -20.62
CA ALA A 342 4.03 25.33 -21.19
C ALA A 342 3.31 25.05 -22.53
N ILE A 343 4.06 24.48 -23.47
CA ILE A 343 3.56 24.14 -24.82
C ILE A 343 2.33 23.23 -24.74
N ALA A 344 2.37 22.22 -23.86
CA ALA A 344 1.25 21.31 -23.66
C ALA A 344 0.01 22.06 -23.14
N THR A 345 0.16 22.92 -22.13
CA THR A 345 -0.94 23.71 -21.55
C THR A 345 -1.60 24.62 -22.60
N LYS A 346 -0.79 25.35 -23.38
CA LYS A 346 -1.28 26.22 -24.45
C LYS A 346 -2.05 25.41 -25.51
N ALA A 347 -1.47 24.31 -25.98
CA ALA A 347 -2.12 23.46 -26.97
C ALA A 347 -3.42 22.82 -26.46
N LEU A 348 -3.49 22.43 -25.19
CA LEU A 348 -4.71 21.91 -24.55
C LEU A 348 -5.80 22.99 -24.51
N ARG A 349 -5.47 24.20 -24.06
CA ARG A 349 -6.42 25.33 -24.08
C ARG A 349 -6.89 25.61 -25.50
N ASP A 350 -5.98 25.78 -26.45
CA ASP A 350 -6.33 26.12 -27.85
C ASP A 350 -7.26 25.08 -28.50
N ASN A 351 -7.13 23.80 -28.13
CA ASN A 351 -7.91 22.72 -28.72
C ASN A 351 -9.18 22.34 -27.96
N LEU A 352 -9.25 22.62 -26.66
CA LEU A 352 -10.35 22.18 -25.78
C LEU A 352 -11.23 23.33 -25.28
N THR A 353 -10.80 24.59 -25.40
CA THR A 353 -11.64 25.76 -25.05
C THR A 353 -12.96 25.70 -25.82
N GLY A 354 -14.08 25.83 -25.08
CA GLY A 354 -15.43 25.80 -25.67
C GLY A 354 -15.86 24.44 -26.21
N LYS A 355 -15.12 23.36 -25.95
CA LYS A 355 -15.48 21.97 -26.34
C LYS A 355 -16.29 21.21 -25.30
N GLY A 356 -16.60 21.84 -24.17
CA GLY A 356 -17.49 21.28 -23.16
C GLY A 356 -16.82 20.76 -21.89
N ALA A 357 -15.52 21.00 -21.67
CA ALA A 357 -14.89 20.83 -20.36
C ALA A 357 -14.63 22.20 -19.71
N ARG A 358 -14.93 22.36 -18.41
CA ARG A 358 -14.61 23.59 -17.65
C ARG A 358 -13.19 23.55 -17.10
N TYR A 359 -12.84 22.43 -16.45
CA TYR A 359 -11.54 22.26 -15.81
C TYR A 359 -10.82 21.01 -16.31
N LEU A 360 -9.49 21.05 -16.28
CA LEU A 360 -8.62 19.89 -16.47
C LEU A 360 -7.73 19.73 -15.24
N ILE A 361 -7.77 18.56 -14.61
CA ILE A 361 -6.80 18.15 -13.59
C ILE A 361 -5.83 17.14 -14.22
N THR A 362 -4.54 17.40 -14.15
CA THR A 362 -3.50 16.54 -14.76
C THR A 362 -2.30 16.38 -13.85
N GLY A 363 -1.69 15.20 -13.85
CA GLY A 363 -0.36 15.01 -13.27
C GLY A 363 0.74 15.64 -14.13
N ILE A 364 1.72 16.27 -13.50
CA ILE A 364 2.86 16.95 -14.14
C ILE A 364 4.18 16.49 -13.52
N ASP A 365 5.20 16.32 -14.35
CA ASP A 365 6.61 16.27 -13.92
C ASP A 365 7.21 17.66 -14.16
N ALA A 366 7.34 18.39 -13.05
CA ALA A 366 7.66 19.81 -13.02
C ALA A 366 9.02 20.07 -12.37
N TYR A 367 9.45 21.32 -12.43
CA TYR A 367 10.57 21.83 -11.65
C TYR A 367 10.24 23.20 -11.10
N HIS A 368 10.84 23.52 -9.95
CA HIS A 368 10.84 24.85 -9.36
C HIS A 368 12.23 25.46 -9.47
N ILE A 369 12.32 26.71 -9.92
CA ILE A 369 13.59 27.46 -9.94
C ILE A 369 13.54 28.45 -8.79
N PHE A 370 14.46 28.27 -7.83
CA PHE A 370 14.48 29.12 -6.65
C PHE A 370 14.83 30.56 -7.01
N ALA A 371 14.08 31.51 -6.47
CA ALA A 371 14.36 32.93 -6.58
C ALA A 371 15.53 33.36 -5.68
N ASP A 372 16.15 34.51 -5.99
CA ASP A 372 17.22 35.06 -5.17
C ASP A 372 16.73 35.31 -3.73
N GLY A 373 17.38 34.68 -2.76
CA GLY A 373 17.03 34.77 -1.34
C GLY A 373 15.93 33.82 -0.87
N GLU A 374 15.36 33.01 -1.76
CA GLU A 374 14.43 31.95 -1.39
C GLU A 374 15.17 30.83 -0.61
N PRO A 375 14.65 30.38 0.55
CA PRO A 375 15.25 29.26 1.27
C PRO A 375 15.22 27.97 0.46
N TYR A 376 16.37 27.32 0.31
CA TYR A 376 16.46 26.03 -0.36
C TYR A 376 15.89 24.89 0.50
N THR A 377 15.23 23.95 -0.18
CA THR A 377 14.81 22.68 0.42
C THR A 377 15.96 21.67 0.37
N GLU A 378 15.75 20.50 0.98
CA GLU A 378 16.69 19.37 0.86
C GLU A 378 16.76 18.77 -0.55
N ALA A 379 15.81 19.09 -1.44
CA ALA A 379 15.72 18.56 -2.79
C ALA A 379 16.38 19.46 -3.85
N VAL A 380 16.96 20.59 -3.44
CA VAL A 380 17.64 21.53 -4.33
C VAL A 380 18.82 20.87 -5.06
N ARG A 381 18.97 21.23 -6.33
CA ARG A 381 20.09 20.87 -7.19
C ARG A 381 20.65 22.13 -7.82
N PHE A 382 21.98 22.24 -7.83
CA PHE A 382 22.67 23.36 -8.47
C PHE A 382 23.17 22.96 -9.84
N PHE A 383 22.87 23.75 -10.85
CA PHE A 383 23.35 23.56 -12.21
C PHE A 383 24.13 24.80 -12.65
N ASP A 384 25.39 24.59 -13.01
CA ASP A 384 26.24 25.62 -13.58
C ASP A 384 25.84 25.87 -15.05
N ARG A 385 25.45 27.10 -15.37
CA ARG A 385 25.15 27.54 -16.75
C ARG A 385 26.30 28.36 -17.34
N GLY A 386 27.52 28.21 -16.81
CA GLY A 386 28.72 28.89 -17.26
C GLY A 386 28.62 30.39 -17.08
N ARG A 387 28.64 31.16 -18.18
CA ARG A 387 28.59 32.64 -18.13
C ARG A 387 27.28 33.19 -17.55
N ASN A 388 26.23 32.37 -17.48
CA ASN A 388 24.92 32.75 -16.96
C ASN A 388 24.74 32.43 -15.46
N GLY A 389 25.83 32.06 -14.77
CA GLY A 389 25.83 31.75 -13.34
C GLY A 389 25.27 30.37 -13.01
N THR A 390 25.03 30.16 -11.72
CA THR A 390 24.47 28.91 -11.18
C THR A 390 22.97 29.08 -10.97
N ILE A 391 22.18 28.07 -11.34
CA ILE A 391 20.76 28.03 -10.99
C ILE A 391 20.53 26.98 -9.91
N ALA A 392 19.66 27.28 -8.97
CA ALA A 392 19.13 26.34 -8.02
C ALA A 392 17.75 25.88 -8.49
N LEU A 393 17.54 24.57 -8.60
CA LEU A 393 16.25 24.00 -8.99
C LEU A 393 15.94 22.71 -8.23
N GLU A 394 14.67 22.41 -8.02
CA GLU A 394 14.21 21.11 -7.54
C GLU A 394 13.25 20.47 -8.54
N ALA A 395 13.26 19.14 -8.65
CA ALA A 395 12.28 18.42 -9.46
C ALA A 395 11.05 18.08 -8.62
N ILE A 396 9.87 18.13 -9.24
CA ILE A 396 8.58 18.00 -8.58
C ILE A 396 7.76 16.95 -9.34
N ASN A 397 7.19 15.99 -8.61
CA ASN A 397 6.05 15.22 -9.10
C ASN A 397 4.81 15.92 -8.55
N GLY A 398 3.94 16.42 -9.43
CA GLY A 398 2.85 17.28 -9.02
C GLY A 398 1.58 17.05 -9.81
N ALA A 399 0.56 17.83 -9.48
CA ALA A 399 -0.68 17.93 -10.22
C ALA A 399 -0.97 19.42 -10.50
N ALA A 400 -1.73 19.70 -11.54
CA ALA A 400 -2.22 21.03 -11.83
C ALA A 400 -3.70 21.00 -12.21
N GLN A 401 -4.43 22.05 -11.82
CA GLN A 401 -5.77 22.34 -12.30
C GLN A 401 -5.73 23.54 -13.25
N LEU A 402 -6.16 23.33 -14.48
CA LEU A 402 -6.30 24.33 -15.52
C LEU A 402 -7.78 24.67 -15.70
N ALA A 403 -8.13 25.95 -15.69
CA ALA A 403 -9.38 26.40 -16.32
C ALA A 403 -9.20 26.34 -17.84
N LEU A 404 -10.13 25.66 -18.52
CA LEU A 404 -10.12 25.52 -19.98
C LEU A 404 -11.01 26.57 -20.66
N ASP A 405 -11.96 27.17 -19.94
CA ASP A 405 -12.88 28.19 -20.45
C ASP A 405 -12.42 29.63 -20.17
N SER A 406 -11.41 29.81 -19.31
CA SER A 406 -10.87 31.11 -18.90
C SER A 406 -9.36 31.06 -18.77
N THR A 407 -8.68 32.05 -19.35
CA THR A 407 -7.24 32.30 -19.14
C THR A 407 -6.98 33.27 -18.00
N GLN A 408 -8.03 33.86 -17.41
CA GLN A 408 -7.92 34.78 -16.28
C GLN A 408 -7.91 34.05 -14.94
N THR A 409 -8.47 32.84 -14.89
CA THR A 409 -8.45 31.99 -13.70
C THR A 409 -7.05 31.38 -13.56
N PRO A 410 -6.31 31.68 -12.48
CA PRO A 410 -4.96 31.18 -12.31
C PRO A 410 -4.94 29.65 -12.20
N THR A 411 -3.92 29.04 -12.80
CA THR A 411 -3.64 27.63 -12.61
C THR A 411 -3.24 27.35 -11.16
N GLN A 412 -3.82 26.30 -10.59
CA GLN A 412 -3.44 25.80 -9.26
C GLN A 412 -2.51 24.61 -9.42
N THR A 413 -1.52 24.48 -8.54
CA THR A 413 -0.57 23.36 -8.51
C THR A 413 -0.53 22.71 -7.14
N TYR A 414 -0.21 21.41 -7.12
CA TYR A 414 -0.02 20.62 -5.92
C TYR A 414 1.23 19.75 -6.09
N ARG A 415 2.12 19.75 -5.09
CA ARG A 415 3.32 18.93 -5.03
C ARG A 415 3.04 17.64 -4.27
N LYS A 416 3.42 16.50 -4.82
CA LYS A 416 3.29 15.19 -4.14
C LYS A 416 4.01 15.21 -2.80
N GLY A 417 3.31 14.83 -1.74
CA GLY A 417 3.84 14.85 -0.38
C GLY A 417 4.31 13.50 0.16
N VAL A 418 3.93 12.38 -0.47
CA VAL A 418 4.44 11.04 -0.12
C VAL A 418 5.03 10.34 -1.33
N PHE A 419 6.29 9.92 -1.17
CA PHE A 419 7.08 9.31 -2.23
C PHE A 419 7.21 7.80 -2.06
N VAL A 420 7.36 7.12 -3.20
CA VAL A 420 7.73 5.70 -3.22
C VAL A 420 9.21 5.55 -2.81
N PRO A 421 9.52 4.77 -1.76
CA PRO A 421 10.90 4.56 -1.32
C PRO A 421 11.77 3.93 -2.41
N GLY A 422 12.99 4.43 -2.57
CA GLY A 422 13.94 4.00 -3.59
C GLY A 422 13.71 4.64 -4.95
N ALA A 423 12.48 4.62 -5.46
CA ALA A 423 12.14 5.15 -6.79
C ALA A 423 12.05 6.68 -6.84
N GLU A 424 11.45 7.32 -5.83
CA GLU A 424 11.24 8.78 -5.79
C GLU A 424 11.99 9.47 -4.63
N SER A 425 12.28 8.72 -3.56
CA SER A 425 13.03 9.21 -2.40
C SER A 425 14.13 8.23 -2.00
N PHE A 426 15.30 8.72 -1.60
CA PHE A 426 16.37 7.89 -1.06
C PHE A 426 16.18 7.65 0.45
N PRO A 427 15.86 6.42 0.90
CA PRO A 427 15.60 6.16 2.31
C PRO A 427 16.86 6.35 3.16
N PHE A 428 16.76 7.07 4.28
CA PHE A 428 17.85 7.29 5.24
C PHE A 428 19.17 7.72 4.58
N LYS A 429 19.11 8.69 3.65
CA LYS A 429 20.27 9.17 2.85
C LYS A 429 21.54 9.41 3.67
N ASP A 430 21.40 9.94 4.89
CA ASP A 430 22.51 10.28 5.78
C ASP A 430 23.22 9.04 6.38
N VAL A 431 22.52 7.90 6.44
CA VAL A 431 23.01 6.63 7.01
C VAL A 431 23.35 5.61 5.91
N LEU A 432 22.59 5.60 4.82
CA LEU A 432 22.68 4.62 3.74
C LEU A 432 23.42 5.13 2.51
N PHE A 433 24.21 6.21 2.61
CA PHE A 433 24.92 6.83 1.48
C PHE A 433 25.66 5.84 0.55
N PHE A 434 26.18 4.72 1.08
CA PHE A 434 26.83 3.66 0.29
C PHE A 434 25.90 2.90 -0.68
N MET A 435 24.58 3.05 -0.54
CA MET A 435 23.55 2.47 -1.43
C MET A 435 23.19 3.37 -2.61
N GLU A 436 23.86 4.51 -2.79
CA GLU A 436 23.64 5.41 -3.93
C GLU A 436 23.67 4.69 -5.31
N PRO A 437 24.60 3.76 -5.60
CA PRO A 437 24.55 3.00 -6.86
C PRO A 437 23.26 2.16 -7.02
N PHE A 438 22.73 1.63 -5.92
CA PHE A 438 21.48 0.87 -5.91
C PHE A 438 20.27 1.78 -6.19
N VAL A 439 20.22 2.95 -5.56
CA VAL A 439 19.17 3.95 -5.82
C VAL A 439 19.18 4.43 -7.26
N ASN A 440 20.37 4.72 -7.79
CA ASN A 440 20.53 5.12 -9.20
C ASN A 440 20.05 4.01 -10.15
N SER A 441 20.28 2.74 -9.81
CA SER A 441 19.75 1.59 -10.58
C SER A 441 18.24 1.40 -10.50
N LEU A 442 17.56 2.03 -9.52
CA LEU A 442 16.10 2.08 -9.41
C LEU A 442 15.49 3.28 -10.16
N GLY A 443 16.31 4.08 -10.85
CA GLY A 443 15.88 5.30 -11.54
C GLY A 443 15.60 6.48 -10.59
N GLY A 444 15.92 6.35 -9.30
CA GLY A 444 15.76 7.40 -8.30
C GLY A 444 16.90 8.42 -8.34
N THR A 445 16.76 9.49 -7.54
CA THR A 445 17.82 10.50 -7.37
C THR A 445 18.14 10.69 -5.88
N VAL A 446 19.42 10.92 -5.57
CA VAL A 446 19.89 11.12 -4.18
C VAL A 446 19.30 12.38 -3.54
N ALA A 447 19.06 13.43 -4.35
CA ALA A 447 18.43 14.67 -3.88
C ALA A 447 16.92 14.53 -3.61
N GLY A 448 16.24 13.51 -4.18
CA GLY A 448 14.78 13.37 -4.05
C GLY A 448 13.99 14.37 -4.90
N ARG A 449 12.78 14.71 -4.45
CA ARG A 449 11.85 15.64 -5.12
C ARG A 449 11.28 16.65 -4.13
N GLY A 450 10.96 17.84 -4.62
CA GLY A 450 10.28 18.89 -3.86
C GLY A 450 8.90 18.41 -3.40
N THR A 451 8.50 18.84 -2.20
CA THR A 451 7.26 18.43 -1.52
C THR A 451 6.59 19.64 -0.88
N GLN A 452 5.34 19.50 -0.46
CA GLN A 452 4.63 20.51 0.32
C GLN A 452 4.09 19.93 1.64
N ALA A 453 3.96 20.79 2.64
CA ALA A 453 3.53 20.40 3.98
C ALA A 453 2.01 20.18 4.09
N THR A 454 1.24 21.01 3.38
CA THR A 454 -0.23 21.02 3.36
C THR A 454 -0.77 20.13 2.23
N ARG A 455 -2.02 19.68 2.36
CA ARG A 455 -2.66 18.78 1.40
C ARG A 455 -3.82 19.53 0.75
N ASP A 456 -3.46 20.51 -0.06
CA ASP A 456 -4.40 21.52 -0.53
C ASP A 456 -5.29 20.95 -1.64
N PRO A 457 -6.63 21.04 -1.52
CA PRO A 457 -7.52 20.73 -2.61
C PRO A 457 -7.47 21.80 -3.69
N PHE A 458 -7.69 21.41 -4.94
CA PHE A 458 -7.99 22.36 -6.00
C PHE A 458 -9.42 22.84 -5.88
N THR A 459 -9.59 24.16 -5.76
CA THR A 459 -10.90 24.78 -5.54
C THR A 459 -11.37 25.48 -6.80
N SER A 460 -12.64 25.32 -7.14
CA SER A 460 -13.31 26.01 -8.23
C SER A 460 -14.72 26.44 -7.82
N GLU A 461 -15.46 27.09 -8.72
CA GLU A 461 -16.89 27.36 -8.52
C GLU A 461 -17.74 26.08 -8.50
N THR A 462 -17.21 24.97 -9.04
CA THR A 462 -17.90 23.68 -9.09
C THR A 462 -17.64 22.83 -7.85
N ALA A 463 -16.39 22.71 -7.39
CA ALA A 463 -16.03 21.83 -6.28
C ALA A 463 -14.63 22.11 -5.71
N ALA A 464 -14.40 21.65 -4.47
CA ALA A 464 -13.07 21.44 -3.92
C ALA A 464 -12.65 19.96 -4.11
N ILE A 465 -11.59 19.71 -4.87
CA ILE A 465 -11.15 18.36 -5.27
C ILE A 465 -9.76 18.07 -4.72
N ALA A 466 -9.59 16.94 -4.03
CA ALA A 466 -8.27 16.46 -3.62
C ALA A 466 -7.46 15.91 -4.82
N PRO A 467 -6.31 16.49 -5.18
CA PRO A 467 -5.47 16.00 -6.27
C PRO A 467 -4.49 14.93 -5.76
N VAL A 468 -4.99 13.72 -5.56
CA VAL A 468 -4.22 12.63 -4.95
C VAL A 468 -3.31 11.99 -5.98
N ILE A 469 -2.00 12.01 -5.74
CA ILE A 469 -1.01 11.51 -6.69
C ILE A 469 -0.56 10.11 -6.29
N CYS A 470 -1.04 9.11 -7.04
CA CYS A 470 -0.54 7.75 -7.03
C CYS A 470 -0.44 7.16 -5.60
N TYR A 471 0.79 6.96 -5.12
CA TYR A 471 1.13 6.34 -3.85
C TYR A 471 0.53 7.02 -2.62
N GLU A 472 0.18 8.31 -2.69
CA GLU A 472 -0.50 9.03 -1.60
C GLU A 472 -1.83 8.36 -1.20
N SER A 473 -2.53 7.74 -2.16
CA SER A 473 -3.81 7.07 -1.92
C SER A 473 -3.68 5.83 -1.01
N VAL A 474 -2.47 5.29 -0.85
CA VAL A 474 -2.19 4.14 0.03
C VAL A 474 -2.23 4.56 1.52
N PHE A 475 -2.04 5.84 1.83
CA PHE A 475 -1.90 6.35 3.20
C PHE A 475 -3.22 6.96 3.71
N GLY A 476 -3.98 6.20 4.49
CA GLY A 476 -5.29 6.63 5.03
C GLY A 476 -5.26 7.96 5.77
N GLU A 477 -4.44 8.09 6.82
CA GLU A 477 -4.40 9.33 7.61
C GLU A 477 -3.86 10.52 6.80
N TYR A 478 -2.90 10.28 5.91
CA TYR A 478 -2.43 11.30 4.98
C TYR A 478 -3.58 11.83 4.10
N PHE A 479 -4.40 10.92 3.55
CA PHE A 479 -5.57 11.28 2.75
C PHE A 479 -6.59 12.13 3.52
N THR A 480 -6.75 11.92 4.84
CA THR A 480 -7.65 12.75 5.66
C THR A 480 -7.26 14.23 5.67
N GLY A 481 -6.01 14.56 5.37
CA GLY A 481 -5.53 15.94 5.30
C GLY A 481 -6.27 16.75 4.23
N TYR A 482 -6.44 16.22 3.01
CA TYR A 482 -7.19 16.92 1.96
C TYR A 482 -8.64 17.21 2.39
N VAL A 483 -9.25 16.25 3.09
CA VAL A 483 -10.64 16.37 3.54
C VAL A 483 -10.78 17.39 4.67
N LYS A 484 -9.77 17.51 5.54
CA LYS A 484 -9.71 18.56 6.56
C LYS A 484 -9.55 19.96 5.96
N GLU A 485 -8.84 20.06 4.83
CA GLU A 485 -8.71 21.29 4.05
C GLU A 485 -9.93 21.56 3.14
N GLY A 486 -10.99 20.77 3.26
CA GLY A 486 -12.28 21.04 2.60
C GLY A 486 -12.54 20.29 1.31
N ALA A 487 -11.71 19.32 0.93
CA ALA A 487 -11.97 18.49 -0.25
C ALA A 487 -13.33 17.77 -0.15
N GLN A 488 -14.17 17.93 -1.18
CA GLN A 488 -15.50 17.35 -1.29
C GLN A 488 -15.55 16.05 -2.11
N ALA A 489 -14.51 15.81 -2.92
CA ALA A 489 -14.23 14.58 -3.62
C ALA A 489 -12.71 14.44 -3.86
N ALA A 490 -12.27 13.30 -4.39
CA ALA A 490 -10.86 13.07 -4.69
C ALA A 490 -10.64 12.55 -6.10
N PHE A 491 -9.65 13.13 -6.79
CA PHE A 491 -9.17 12.63 -8.07
C PHE A 491 -7.81 11.98 -7.88
N VAL A 492 -7.73 10.67 -8.12
CA VAL A 492 -6.49 9.91 -8.02
C VAL A 492 -5.84 9.86 -9.40
N VAL A 493 -4.74 10.59 -9.59
CA VAL A 493 -3.93 10.56 -10.81
C VAL A 493 -2.76 9.60 -10.60
N THR A 494 -2.61 8.58 -11.45
CA THR A 494 -1.68 7.48 -11.17
C THR A 494 -1.07 6.84 -12.42
N ASN A 495 0.09 6.21 -12.25
CA ASN A 495 0.73 5.39 -13.26
C ASN A 495 0.93 3.94 -12.79
N ASP A 496 -0.08 3.08 -13.00
CA ASP A 496 -0.03 1.69 -12.52
C ASP A 496 0.64 0.70 -13.50
N GLY A 497 1.20 1.18 -14.62
CA GLY A 497 1.85 0.30 -15.60
C GLY A 497 3.11 -0.38 -15.07
N TRP A 498 3.69 0.12 -13.97
CA TRP A 498 4.90 -0.43 -13.34
C TRP A 498 4.77 -1.88 -12.87
N TRP A 499 3.56 -2.36 -12.62
CA TRP A 499 3.33 -3.68 -12.02
C TRP A 499 2.91 -4.75 -13.01
N ASP A 500 2.87 -4.41 -14.31
CA ASP A 500 2.31 -5.23 -15.37
C ASP A 500 0.84 -5.62 -15.08
N ASN A 501 0.21 -6.45 -15.92
CA ASN A 501 -1.16 -6.92 -15.66
C ASN A 501 -1.22 -7.99 -14.55
N THR A 502 -0.90 -7.61 -13.33
CA THR A 502 -0.83 -8.46 -12.14
C THR A 502 -1.64 -7.90 -10.97
N ALA A 503 -1.42 -8.38 -9.74
CA ALA A 503 -2.21 -7.94 -8.59
C ALA A 503 -1.99 -6.48 -8.18
N GLY A 504 -0.81 -5.88 -8.42
CA GLY A 504 -0.45 -4.55 -7.91
C GLY A 504 -1.43 -3.44 -8.30
N HIS A 505 -1.75 -3.30 -9.58
CA HIS A 505 -2.68 -2.25 -10.05
C HIS A 505 -4.10 -2.43 -9.50
N ARG A 506 -4.55 -3.68 -9.33
CA ARG A 506 -5.86 -3.99 -8.74
C ARG A 506 -5.89 -3.68 -7.25
N GLN A 507 -4.83 -4.05 -6.53
CA GLN A 507 -4.67 -3.70 -5.12
C GLN A 507 -4.68 -2.16 -4.94
N HIS A 508 -3.97 -1.42 -5.79
CA HIS A 508 -3.95 0.04 -5.76
C HIS A 508 -5.33 0.67 -6.04
N LEU A 509 -6.09 0.14 -7.01
CA LEU A 509 -7.47 0.53 -7.25
C LEU A 509 -8.34 0.30 -6.00
N TRP A 510 -8.28 -0.87 -5.39
CA TRP A 510 -9.09 -1.21 -4.21
C TRP A 510 -8.70 -0.44 -2.96
N LEU A 511 -7.45 -0.01 -2.82
CA LEU A 511 -7.07 0.92 -1.75
C LEU A 511 -7.81 2.26 -1.86
N SER A 512 -8.10 2.71 -3.09
CA SER A 512 -8.95 3.90 -3.31
C SER A 512 -10.38 3.69 -2.80
N SER A 513 -10.91 2.45 -2.89
CA SER A 513 -12.19 2.09 -2.27
C SER A 513 -12.18 2.21 -0.75
N LEU A 514 -11.07 1.85 -0.08
CA LEU A 514 -10.95 2.06 1.37
C LEU A 514 -10.88 3.55 1.72
N ARG A 515 -10.14 4.37 0.95
CA ARG A 515 -10.11 5.83 1.15
C ARG A 515 -11.50 6.46 1.04
N ALA A 516 -12.30 5.99 0.08
CA ALA A 516 -13.67 6.44 -0.10
C ALA A 516 -14.55 6.12 1.12
N ILE A 517 -14.43 4.92 1.71
CA ILE A 517 -15.16 4.54 2.93
C ILE A 517 -14.71 5.38 4.13
N GLU A 518 -13.40 5.45 4.34
CA GLU A 518 -12.78 6.13 5.47
C GLU A 518 -13.16 7.61 5.56
N THR A 519 -13.36 8.24 4.41
CA THR A 519 -13.60 9.69 4.32
C THR A 519 -14.98 10.08 3.81
N ARG A 520 -15.78 9.13 3.34
CA ARG A 520 -17.06 9.37 2.62
C ARG A 520 -16.89 10.34 1.45
N ARG A 521 -15.75 10.27 0.75
CA ARG A 521 -15.50 11.01 -0.49
C ARG A 521 -15.60 10.08 -1.68
N ALA A 522 -16.33 10.51 -2.71
CA ALA A 522 -16.28 9.82 -3.99
C ALA A 522 -14.87 9.98 -4.60
N VAL A 523 -14.40 8.95 -5.28
CA VAL A 523 -13.08 8.91 -5.89
C VAL A 523 -13.20 8.68 -7.39
N VAL A 524 -12.62 9.55 -8.20
CA VAL A 524 -12.40 9.28 -9.63
C VAL A 524 -10.92 9.00 -9.84
N ARG A 525 -10.62 7.87 -10.47
CA ARG A 525 -9.26 7.46 -10.79
C ARG A 525 -8.99 7.65 -12.26
N SER A 526 -7.92 8.37 -12.60
CA SER A 526 -7.34 8.43 -13.94
C SER A 526 -5.98 7.78 -13.93
N ALA A 527 -5.86 6.65 -14.63
CA ALA A 527 -4.66 5.84 -14.67
C ALA A 527 -4.13 5.76 -16.11
N ASN A 528 -2.80 5.67 -16.23
CA ASN A 528 -2.14 5.60 -17.53
C ASN A 528 -2.40 4.26 -18.27
N MET A 529 -1.80 3.15 -17.80
CA MET A 529 -2.13 1.78 -18.25
C MET A 529 -3.05 1.04 -17.27
N GLY A 530 -3.18 1.53 -16.04
CA GLY A 530 -4.11 0.98 -15.04
C GLY A 530 -5.55 1.32 -15.37
N ALA A 531 -6.49 0.76 -14.62
CA ALA A 531 -7.91 1.06 -14.81
C ALA A 531 -8.25 2.48 -14.31
N CYS A 532 -8.89 3.27 -15.17
CA CYS A 532 -9.70 4.40 -14.76
C CYS A 532 -10.97 3.88 -14.08
N ALA A 533 -11.48 4.59 -13.06
CA ALA A 533 -12.64 4.11 -12.30
C ALA A 533 -13.41 5.23 -11.60
N PHE A 534 -14.71 5.02 -11.44
CA PHE A 534 -15.58 5.80 -10.57
C PHE A 534 -15.91 4.98 -9.33
N ILE A 535 -15.63 5.53 -8.15
CA ILE A 535 -15.82 4.88 -6.86
C ILE A 535 -16.71 5.77 -6.00
N ASP A 536 -17.84 5.22 -5.54
CA ASP A 536 -18.77 5.97 -4.70
C ASP A 536 -18.26 6.10 -3.25
N GLN A 537 -18.97 6.89 -2.43
CA GLN A 537 -18.63 7.14 -1.02
C GLN A 537 -18.75 5.90 -0.11
N ARG A 538 -19.23 4.76 -0.63
CA ARG A 538 -19.25 3.46 0.06
C ARG A 538 -18.06 2.59 -0.35
N GLY A 539 -17.20 3.07 -1.25
CA GLY A 539 -16.09 2.32 -1.82
C GLY A 539 -16.50 1.39 -2.95
N HIS A 540 -17.76 1.43 -3.42
CA HIS A 540 -18.20 0.61 -4.54
C HIS A 540 -17.65 1.16 -5.86
N VAL A 541 -16.94 0.31 -6.60
CA VAL A 541 -16.47 0.63 -7.96
C VAL A 541 -17.66 0.54 -8.91
N GLN A 542 -18.23 1.70 -9.27
CA GLN A 542 -19.44 1.80 -10.10
C GLN A 542 -19.15 1.43 -11.57
N SER A 543 -18.03 1.93 -12.09
CA SER A 543 -17.57 1.68 -13.45
C SER A 543 -16.04 1.72 -13.50
N ARG A 544 -15.45 0.98 -14.44
CA ARG A 544 -14.01 1.00 -14.70
C ARG A 544 -13.70 0.53 -16.12
N THR A 545 -12.55 0.97 -16.64
CA THR A 545 -11.91 0.43 -17.85
C THR A 545 -11.07 -0.82 -17.52
N SER A 546 -10.52 -1.49 -18.54
CA SER A 546 -9.55 -2.56 -18.34
C SER A 546 -8.11 -2.04 -18.32
N TYR A 547 -7.21 -2.85 -17.76
CA TYR A 547 -5.78 -2.60 -17.83
C TYR A 547 -5.28 -2.70 -19.29
N GLY A 548 -4.44 -1.77 -19.71
CA GLY A 548 -3.80 -1.77 -21.03
C GLY A 548 -4.72 -1.35 -22.18
N GLU A 549 -5.91 -0.82 -21.87
CA GLU A 549 -6.81 -0.22 -22.87
C GLU A 549 -6.47 1.25 -23.09
N GLU A 550 -6.63 1.75 -24.31
CA GLU A 550 -6.61 3.19 -24.59
C GLU A 550 -8.06 3.68 -24.72
N GLY A 551 -8.42 4.75 -24.02
CA GLY A 551 -9.78 5.27 -24.06
C GLY A 551 -10.08 6.32 -23.00
N HIS A 552 -11.36 6.45 -22.68
CA HIS A 552 -11.87 7.34 -21.64
C HIS A 552 -13.01 6.68 -20.88
N LEU A 553 -13.28 7.18 -19.68
CA LEU A 553 -14.40 6.77 -18.84
C LEU A 553 -15.14 8.00 -18.35
N ARG A 554 -16.46 8.06 -18.61
CA ARG A 554 -17.32 9.15 -18.16
C ARG A 554 -18.23 8.70 -17.03
N GLY A 555 -18.59 9.64 -16.17
CA GLY A 555 -19.50 9.39 -15.07
C GLY A 555 -19.74 10.64 -14.25
N GLU A 556 -20.60 10.50 -13.26
CA GLU A 556 -20.91 11.55 -12.29
C GLU A 556 -20.53 11.06 -10.90
N ILE A 557 -20.06 12.00 -10.07
CA ILE A 557 -19.79 11.75 -8.66
C ILE A 557 -20.59 12.70 -7.79
N THR A 558 -20.99 12.21 -6.62
CA THR A 558 -21.68 13.03 -5.62
C THR A 558 -20.68 13.61 -4.63
N LEU A 559 -20.70 14.93 -4.48
CA LEU A 559 -19.87 15.65 -3.51
C LEU A 559 -20.33 15.35 -2.08
N ASN A 560 -19.42 15.50 -1.12
CA ASN A 560 -19.73 15.37 0.31
C ASN A 560 -18.79 16.26 1.13
N ASP A 561 -19.31 17.01 2.08
CA ASP A 561 -18.58 17.89 2.98
C ASP A 561 -18.54 17.37 4.43
N GLU A 562 -19.33 16.36 4.78
CA GLU A 562 -19.36 15.77 6.12
C GLU A 562 -18.03 15.10 6.48
N LEU A 563 -17.65 15.19 7.77
CA LEU A 563 -16.43 14.59 8.29
C LEU A 563 -16.74 13.33 9.11
N THR A 564 -16.20 12.20 8.66
CA THR A 564 -16.24 10.93 9.41
C THR A 564 -15.46 11.03 10.72
N LEU A 565 -15.67 10.08 11.65
CA LEU A 565 -14.86 10.05 12.88
C LEU A 565 -13.39 9.74 12.56
N TYR A 566 -13.13 8.94 11.54
CA TYR A 566 -11.77 8.68 11.09
C TYR A 566 -11.09 9.95 10.57
N VAL A 567 -11.76 10.78 9.78
CA VAL A 567 -11.18 12.08 9.36
C VAL A 567 -10.89 12.94 10.58
N ARG A 568 -11.78 13.00 11.58
CA ARG A 568 -11.60 13.83 12.78
C ARG A 568 -10.43 13.38 13.66
N TYR A 569 -10.29 12.08 13.91
CA TYR A 569 -9.34 11.55 14.90
C TYR A 569 -8.12 10.82 14.31
N GLY A 570 -8.15 10.49 13.03
CA GLY A 570 -7.10 9.77 12.31
C GLY A 570 -6.81 8.39 12.89
N ASP A 571 -5.54 7.99 12.88
CA ASP A 571 -5.10 6.63 13.25
C ASP A 571 -5.04 6.40 14.78
N ILE A 572 -6.11 6.75 15.50
CA ILE A 572 -6.17 6.66 16.97
C ILE A 572 -5.95 5.23 17.50
N ILE A 573 -6.44 4.21 16.78
CA ILE A 573 -6.24 2.80 17.15
C ILE A 573 -4.76 2.44 17.17
N ALA A 574 -4.01 2.92 16.17
CA ALA A 574 -2.58 2.71 16.07
C ALA A 574 -1.83 3.43 17.20
N ARG A 575 -2.21 4.68 17.52
CA ARG A 575 -1.64 5.46 18.63
C ARG A 575 -1.88 4.80 19.99
N ILE A 576 -3.06 4.24 20.23
CA ILE A 576 -3.35 3.42 21.42
C ILE A 576 -2.44 2.18 21.43
N GLY A 577 -2.26 1.53 20.28
CA GLY A 577 -1.31 0.43 20.10
C GLY A 577 0.12 0.82 20.53
N VAL A 578 0.60 1.99 20.12
CA VAL A 578 1.91 2.54 20.53
C VAL A 578 1.98 2.74 22.03
N LEU A 579 0.98 3.36 22.65
CA LEU A 579 0.95 3.57 24.10
C LEU A 579 1.05 2.24 24.86
N VAL A 580 0.23 1.26 24.48
CA VAL A 580 0.24 -0.07 25.10
C VAL A 580 1.58 -0.78 24.86
N PHE A 581 2.14 -0.67 23.65
CA PHE A 581 3.44 -1.24 23.31
C PHE A 581 4.54 -0.67 24.22
N LEU A 582 4.60 0.66 24.36
CA LEU A 582 5.58 1.33 25.22
C LEU A 582 5.43 0.93 26.69
N MET A 583 4.20 0.81 27.20
CA MET A 583 3.95 0.33 28.56
C MET A 583 4.46 -1.10 28.77
N VAL A 584 4.18 -2.01 27.84
CA VAL A 584 4.64 -3.41 27.92
C VAL A 584 6.17 -3.49 27.77
N LEU A 585 6.75 -2.70 26.85
CA LEU A 585 8.19 -2.60 26.66
C LEU A 585 8.87 -2.14 27.95
N LEU A 586 8.44 -1.04 28.55
CA LEU A 586 8.98 -0.51 29.80
C LEU A 586 8.84 -1.51 30.95
N ALA A 587 7.69 -2.19 31.07
CA ALA A 587 7.49 -3.22 32.07
C ALA A 587 8.45 -4.40 31.90
N ASN A 588 8.69 -4.84 30.66
CA ASN A 588 9.63 -5.90 30.35
C ASN A 588 11.10 -5.48 30.58
N VAL A 589 11.47 -4.24 30.24
CA VAL A 589 12.81 -3.68 30.51
C VAL A 589 13.04 -3.59 32.02
N ALA A 590 12.08 -3.06 32.77
CA ALA A 590 12.17 -2.97 34.23
C ALA A 590 12.36 -4.36 34.89
N ARG A 591 11.64 -5.38 34.42
CA ARG A 591 11.83 -6.78 34.85
C ARG A 591 13.15 -7.40 34.38
N THR A 592 13.79 -6.86 33.35
CA THR A 592 15.11 -7.32 32.89
C THR A 592 16.22 -6.74 33.74
N ILE A 593 16.08 -5.45 34.10
CA ILE A 593 17.11 -4.70 34.82
C ILE A 593 17.06 -4.97 36.32
N ARG A 594 15.88 -5.24 36.91
CA ARG A 594 15.76 -5.65 38.31
C ARG A 594 16.56 -6.95 38.53
N PRO A 595 17.70 -6.92 39.27
CA PRO A 595 18.41 -8.14 39.62
C PRO A 595 17.52 -8.97 40.57
N ALA A 596 17.83 -10.26 40.70
CA ALA A 596 17.21 -11.23 41.63
C ALA A 596 17.27 -10.86 43.14
N ALA A 597 17.52 -9.59 43.48
CA ALA A 597 17.64 -9.08 44.84
C ALA A 597 16.30 -8.93 45.59
N PHE A 598 15.15 -9.12 44.92
CA PHE A 598 13.82 -9.07 45.55
C PHE A 598 13.06 -10.41 45.47
N GLU A 599 13.69 -11.50 45.03
CA GLU A 599 13.09 -12.86 45.05
C GLU A 599 13.07 -13.49 46.46
N LYS A 600 13.45 -12.75 47.51
CA LYS A 600 13.52 -13.27 48.88
C LYS A 600 12.26 -13.09 49.74
N ASP A 601 11.21 -12.44 49.24
CA ASP A 601 10.03 -12.12 50.08
C ASP A 601 8.76 -12.95 49.77
N GLU A 602 8.86 -14.06 49.03
CA GLU A 602 7.78 -15.06 48.94
C GLU A 602 8.30 -16.49 49.20
N ALA A 603 8.84 -16.70 50.40
CA ALA A 603 9.06 -18.03 50.99
C ALA A 603 7.97 -18.37 52.01
#